data_AF-A0A6G9Y4T3-F1
#
_entry.id   AF-A0A6G9Y4T3-F1
#
_cell.length_a   1.000
_cell.length_b   1.000
_cell.length_c   1.000
_cell.angle_alpha   90.00
_cell.angle_beta   90.00
_cell.angle_gamma   90.00
#
_symmetry.space_group_name_H-M   'P 1'
#
loop_
_entity.id
_entity.type
_entity.pdbx_description
1 polymer ?
#
loop_
_entity_poly.entity_id
_entity_poly.type
_entity_poly.pdbx_seq_one_letter_code
_entity_poly.pdbx_strand_id
1 'polypeptide(L)'
;MGLTVWQDLGVEQFREVALRLASVIQSSVDKPAALNKLIDAADSGETFTDLLIEYSARWFHETGGQSILVGPELFWLLSEPTPKKVLNGGARGQEIIAEQEHTVSHRSRKLLVVCVLETLAQNQWVTNGIGEPYAVNGIS
;
A
#
# COMPACT_ATOMS: atom_id res chain seq x y z
N MET A 1 4.74 -14.51 26.24
CA MET A 1 4.52 -13.05 26.11
C MET A 1 5.03 -12.63 24.74
N GLY A 2 4.17 -12.38 23.74
CA GLY A 2 4.67 -12.19 22.37
C GLY A 2 3.66 -11.74 21.33
N LEU A 3 2.70 -10.86 21.68
CA LEU A 3 1.73 -10.30 20.71
C LEU A 3 1.43 -8.81 20.90
N THR A 4 2.01 -8.13 21.89
CA THR A 4 1.58 -6.77 22.27
C THR A 4 2.38 -5.64 21.63
N VAL A 5 3.59 -5.90 21.09
CA VAL A 5 4.45 -4.83 20.53
C VAL A 5 3.97 -4.35 19.15
N TRP A 6 3.31 -5.22 18.37
CA TRP A 6 2.83 -4.86 17.03
C TRP A 6 1.51 -4.07 17.04
N GLN A 7 0.73 -4.15 18.12
CA GLN A 7 -0.49 -3.36 18.27
C GLN A 7 -0.19 -1.86 18.50
N ASP A 8 1.00 -1.55 19.03
CA ASP A 8 1.50 -0.19 19.27
C ASP A 8 2.44 0.34 18.19
N LEU A 9 2.87 -0.49 17.22
CA LEU A 9 3.44 -0.05 15.94
C LEU A 9 2.31 0.51 15.02
N GLY A 10 1.63 1.48 15.62
CA GLY A 10 0.85 2.58 15.08
C GLY A 10 0.19 2.38 13.75
N VAL A 11 -1.13 2.22 13.78
CA VAL A 11 -2.01 2.63 12.67
C VAL A 11 -1.61 4.02 12.14
N GLU A 12 -1.09 4.91 13.00
CA GLU A 12 -0.54 6.21 12.64
C GLU A 12 0.64 6.14 11.65
N GLN A 13 1.58 5.18 11.78
CA GLN A 13 2.67 5.04 10.82
C GLN A 13 2.14 4.65 9.43
N PHE A 14 1.14 3.75 9.38
CA PHE A 14 0.47 3.40 8.14
C PHE A 14 -0.25 4.60 7.52
N ARG A 15 -0.93 5.42 8.34
CA ARG A 15 -1.60 6.64 7.88
C ARG A 15 -0.63 7.69 7.36
N GLU A 16 0.50 7.90 8.03
CA GLU A 16 1.54 8.83 7.57
C GLU A 16 2.13 8.41 6.22
N VAL A 17 2.49 7.13 6.08
CA VAL A 17 3.01 6.61 4.80
C VAL A 17 1.91 6.66 3.74
N ALA A 18 0.66 6.38 4.10
CA ALA A 18 -0.47 6.49 3.20
C ALA A 18 -0.68 7.92 2.68
N LEU A 19 -0.52 8.95 3.51
CA LEU A 19 -0.56 10.37 3.10
C LEU A 19 0.48 10.68 2.03
N ARG A 20 1.72 10.22 2.23
CA ARG A 20 2.82 10.45 1.29
C ARG A 20 2.62 9.65 0.00
N LEU A 21 2.23 8.38 0.09
CA LEU A 21 1.88 7.55 -1.06
C LEU A 21 0.72 8.13 -1.87
N ALA A 22 -0.33 8.60 -1.20
CA ALA A 22 -1.45 9.26 -1.82
C ALA A 22 -0.99 10.50 -2.62
N SER A 23 -0.07 11.29 -2.06
CA SER A 23 0.53 12.42 -2.78
C SER A 23 1.29 11.99 -4.04
N VAL A 24 2.13 10.95 -3.96
CA VAL A 24 2.86 10.40 -5.12
C VAL A 24 1.90 9.87 -6.20
N ILE A 25 0.80 9.23 -5.80
CA ILE A 25 -0.22 8.75 -6.73
C ILE A 25 -0.96 9.93 -7.37
N GLN A 26 -1.33 10.95 -6.60
CA GLN A 26 -2.02 12.14 -7.10
C GLN A 26 -1.14 13.02 -7.99
N SER A 27 0.17 13.02 -7.80
CA SER A 27 1.13 13.70 -8.68
C SER A 27 1.45 12.92 -9.96
N SER A 28 1.04 11.64 -10.03
CA SER A 28 1.31 10.78 -11.19
C SER A 28 0.55 11.25 -12.43
N VAL A 29 1.19 11.11 -13.60
CA VAL A 29 0.59 11.44 -14.91
C VAL A 29 -0.69 10.63 -15.14
N ASP A 30 -0.65 9.33 -14.81
CA ASP A 30 -1.80 8.44 -14.83
C ASP A 30 -2.10 7.95 -13.40
N LYS A 31 -2.97 8.67 -12.69
CA LYS A 31 -3.32 8.39 -11.30
C LYS A 31 -4.04 7.04 -11.15
N PRO A 32 -5.05 6.70 -11.97
CA PRO A 32 -5.68 5.39 -11.91
C PRO A 32 -4.70 4.23 -12.12
N ALA A 33 -3.79 4.32 -13.08
CA ALA A 33 -2.80 3.28 -13.30
C ALA A 33 -1.82 3.15 -12.12
N ALA A 34 -1.38 4.27 -11.53
CA ALA A 34 -0.51 4.26 -10.35
C ALA A 34 -1.22 3.61 -9.14
N LEU A 35 -2.48 3.93 -8.89
CA LEU A 35 -3.25 3.31 -7.82
C LEU A 35 -3.46 1.80 -8.04
N ASN A 36 -3.80 1.38 -9.26
CA ASN A 36 -3.97 -0.04 -9.58
C ASN A 36 -2.67 -0.82 -9.39
N LYS A 37 -1.52 -0.27 -9.82
CA LYS A 37 -0.20 -0.87 -9.56
C LYS A 37 0.04 -1.12 -8.07
N LEU A 38 -0.33 -0.17 -7.20
CA LEU A 38 -0.20 -0.33 -5.75
C LEU A 38 -1.11 -1.44 -5.20
N ILE A 39 -2.35 -1.50 -5.65
CA ILE A 39 -3.33 -2.52 -5.24
C ILE A 39 -2.84 -3.91 -5.65
N ASP A 40 -2.40 -4.07 -6.90
CA ASP A 40 -1.94 -5.33 -7.47
C ASP A 40 -0.65 -5.81 -6.79
N ALA A 41 0.28 -4.89 -6.50
CA ALA A 41 1.54 -5.22 -5.85
C ALA A 41 1.35 -5.78 -4.43
N ALA A 42 0.25 -5.47 -3.74
CA ALA A 42 0.06 -5.84 -2.33
C ALA A 42 0.03 -7.36 -2.08
N ASP A 43 -0.28 -8.16 -3.11
CA ASP A 43 -0.28 -9.63 -3.02
C ASP A 43 1.13 -10.25 -3.05
N SER A 44 2.13 -9.52 -3.53
CA SER A 44 3.51 -10.01 -3.72
C SER A 44 4.50 -9.13 -2.97
N GLY A 45 5.19 -9.68 -1.96
CA GLY A 45 6.23 -8.93 -1.22
C GLY A 45 7.34 -8.38 -2.12
N GLU A 46 7.74 -9.14 -3.14
CA GLU A 46 8.78 -8.73 -4.12
C GLU A 46 8.31 -7.53 -4.95
N THR A 47 7.14 -7.65 -5.58
CA THR A 47 6.56 -6.58 -6.41
C THR A 47 6.25 -5.33 -5.58
N PHE A 48 5.80 -5.50 -4.34
CA PHE A 48 5.55 -4.39 -3.43
C PHE A 48 6.84 -3.68 -3.03
N THR A 49 7.93 -4.42 -2.83
CA THR A 49 9.26 -3.86 -2.52
C THR A 49 9.77 -3.01 -3.67
N ASP A 50 9.71 -3.53 -4.90
CA ASP A 50 10.14 -2.78 -6.09
C ASP A 50 9.32 -1.49 -6.27
N LEU A 51 8.00 -1.57 -6.06
CA LEU A 51 7.13 -0.40 -6.13
C LEU A 51 7.45 0.63 -5.04
N LEU A 52 7.72 0.20 -3.81
CA LEU A 52 8.11 1.10 -2.72
C LEU A 52 9.43 1.81 -3.02
N ILE A 53 10.39 1.14 -3.67
CA ILE A 53 11.65 1.75 -4.10
C ILE A 53 11.37 2.81 -5.18
N GLU A 54 10.57 2.48 -6.19
CA GLU A 54 10.16 3.43 -7.24
C GLU A 54 9.50 4.68 -6.64
N TYR A 55 8.53 4.48 -5.75
CA TYR A 55 7.82 5.60 -5.13
C TYR A 55 8.68 6.39 -4.15
N SER A 56 9.61 5.73 -3.44
CA SER A 56 10.56 6.42 -2.56
C SER A 56 11.49 7.32 -3.37
N ALA A 57 11.96 6.85 -4.52
CA ALA A 57 12.75 7.66 -5.43
C ALA A 57 11.95 8.88 -5.92
N ARG A 58 10.69 8.70 -6.33
CA ARG A 58 9.83 9.82 -6.75
C ARG A 58 9.59 10.82 -5.62
N TRP A 59 9.26 10.34 -4.43
CA TRP A 59 9.06 11.18 -3.25
C TRP A 59 10.30 11.99 -2.87
N PHE A 60 11.48 11.36 -2.96
CA PHE A 60 12.76 12.05 -2.73
C PHE A 60 12.93 13.24 -3.70
N HIS A 61 12.62 13.06 -4.98
CA HIS A 61 12.69 14.14 -5.96
C HIS A 61 11.63 15.21 -5.70
N GLU A 62 10.38 14.83 -5.45
CA GLU A 62 9.26 15.76 -5.19
C GLU A 62 9.47 16.64 -3.96
N THR A 63 10.15 16.11 -2.93
CA THR A 63 10.40 16.81 -1.67
C THR A 63 11.79 17.46 -1.58
N GLY A 64 12.59 17.40 -2.65
CA GLY A 64 13.97 17.90 -2.63
C GLY A 64 14.85 17.21 -1.57
N GLY A 65 14.57 15.93 -1.29
CA GLY A 65 15.27 15.11 -0.30
C GLY A 65 15.00 15.48 1.17
N GLN A 66 13.99 16.31 1.45
CA GLN A 66 13.68 16.76 2.81
C GLN A 66 12.74 15.82 3.58
N SER A 67 12.20 14.79 2.93
CA SER A 67 11.23 13.87 3.54
C SER A 67 11.45 12.44 3.07
N ILE A 68 11.15 11.49 3.95
CA ILE A 68 11.26 10.05 3.71
C ILE A 68 9.87 9.49 3.43
N LEU A 69 9.72 8.65 2.42
CA LEU A 69 8.43 8.04 2.10
C LEU A 69 8.01 7.03 3.17
N VAL A 70 8.88 6.07 3.47
CA VAL A 70 8.66 4.96 4.40
C VAL A 70 9.92 4.74 5.24
N GLY A 71 9.75 4.56 6.55
CA GLY A 71 10.86 4.26 7.47
C GLY A 71 11.36 2.81 7.35
N PRO A 72 12.59 2.51 7.79
CA PRO A 72 13.20 1.19 7.62
C PRO A 72 12.44 0.05 8.32
N GLU A 73 11.83 0.30 9.48
CA GLU A 73 11.07 -0.69 10.24
C GLU A 73 9.82 -1.14 9.49
N LEU A 74 9.06 -0.16 8.99
CA LEU A 74 7.86 -0.43 8.19
C LEU A 74 8.23 -1.00 6.81
N PHE A 75 9.35 -0.57 6.23
CA PHE A 75 9.86 -1.14 4.99
C PHE A 75 10.12 -2.66 5.14
N TRP A 76 10.81 -3.08 6.20
CA TRP A 76 11.09 -4.51 6.41
C TRP A 76 9.84 -5.36 6.60
N LEU A 77 8.85 -4.80 7.31
CA LEU A 77 7.55 -5.45 7.45
C LEU A 77 6.83 -5.60 6.10
N LEU A 78 6.91 -4.60 5.22
CA LEU A 78 6.19 -4.62 3.94
C LEU A 78 6.90 -5.47 2.89
N SER A 79 8.22 -5.60 2.97
CA SER A 79 9.05 -6.29 1.97
C SER A 79 9.18 -7.80 2.17
N GLU A 80 8.62 -8.37 3.23
CA GLU A 80 8.77 -9.81 3.49
C GLU A 80 8.26 -10.63 2.29
N PRO A 81 9.10 -11.52 1.72
CA PRO A 81 8.73 -12.32 0.55
C PRO A 81 7.48 -13.16 0.81
N THR A 82 6.60 -13.25 -0.19
CA THR A 82 5.46 -14.16 -0.11
C THR A 82 5.97 -15.60 -0.20
N PRO A 83 5.67 -16.50 0.76
CA PRO A 83 6.11 -17.89 0.70
C PRO A 83 5.54 -18.55 -0.56
N LYS A 84 6.43 -18.97 -1.47
CA LYS A 84 6.04 -19.70 -2.68
C LYS A 84 5.63 -21.10 -2.23
N LYS A 85 4.39 -21.54 -2.53
CA LYS A 85 3.99 -22.94 -2.38
C LYS A 85 4.94 -23.79 -3.21
N VAL A 86 5.86 -24.48 -2.57
CA VAL A 86 6.72 -25.47 -3.22
C VAL A 86 5.84 -26.68 -3.53
N LEU A 87 5.31 -26.75 -4.75
CA LEU A 87 4.63 -27.93 -5.28
C LEU A 87 5.68 -29.01 -5.60
N ASN A 88 6.40 -29.51 -4.59
CA ASN A 88 7.20 -30.71 -4.76
C ASN A 88 6.33 -31.92 -4.43
N GLY A 89 6.00 -32.67 -5.48
CA GLY A 89 5.23 -33.90 -5.39
C GLY A 89 5.93 -34.94 -4.51
N GLY A 90 5.16 -35.55 -3.61
CA GLY A 90 5.55 -36.75 -2.88
C GLY A 90 5.25 -36.66 -1.39
N ALA A 91 4.51 -37.66 -0.91
CA ALA A 91 4.23 -37.96 0.50
C ALA A 91 3.14 -37.13 1.20
N ARG A 92 1.90 -37.64 1.07
CA ARG A 92 0.96 -37.96 2.16
C ARG A 92 1.16 -37.23 3.50
N GLY A 93 0.13 -36.48 3.89
CA GLY A 93 -0.31 -36.39 5.28
C GLY A 93 -0.34 -34.98 5.86
N GLN A 94 -1.55 -34.45 6.06
CA GLN A 94 -1.89 -33.36 6.99
C GLN A 94 -1.55 -31.89 6.67
N GLU A 95 -0.98 -31.53 5.52
CA GLU A 95 -0.65 -30.11 5.21
C GLU A 95 -1.68 -29.36 4.33
N ILE A 96 -2.90 -29.88 4.18
CA ILE A 96 -3.95 -29.25 3.35
C ILE A 96 -4.82 -28.27 4.18
N ILE A 97 -4.66 -28.24 5.51
CA ILE A 97 -5.45 -27.38 6.43
C ILE A 97 -4.58 -26.23 7.00
N ALA A 98 -3.63 -25.73 6.21
CA ALA A 98 -3.07 -24.39 6.39
C ALA A 98 -3.48 -23.55 5.17
N GLU A 99 -4.79 -23.45 4.98
CA GLU A 99 -5.40 -22.47 4.11
C GLU A 99 -4.92 -21.08 4.54
N GLN A 100 -3.95 -20.55 3.79
CA GLN A 100 -3.81 -19.12 3.59
C GLN A 100 -3.77 -18.30 4.89
N GLU A 101 -2.95 -18.71 5.87
CA GLU A 101 -2.56 -17.80 6.93
C GLU A 101 -1.77 -16.66 6.28
N HIS A 102 -2.48 -15.56 5.97
CA HIS A 102 -1.86 -14.34 5.51
C HIS A 102 -0.82 -13.94 6.56
N THR A 103 0.45 -13.95 6.16
CA THR A 103 1.55 -13.49 7.00
C THR A 103 1.27 -12.07 7.49
N VAL A 104 1.85 -11.69 8.63
CA VAL A 104 1.70 -10.33 9.18
C VAL A 104 2.00 -9.31 8.08
N SER A 105 3.10 -9.50 7.36
CA SER A 105 3.54 -8.68 6.23
C SER A 105 2.52 -8.59 5.09
N HIS A 106 1.87 -9.69 4.72
CA HIS A 106 0.80 -9.65 3.73
C HIS A 106 -0.40 -8.82 4.20
N ARG A 107 -0.82 -8.99 5.46
CA ARG A 107 -1.91 -8.18 6.04
C ARG A 107 -1.51 -6.70 6.16
N SER A 108 -0.24 -6.42 6.48
CA SER A 108 0.30 -5.06 6.58
C SER A 108 0.30 -4.35 5.22
N ARG A 109 0.68 -5.02 4.13
CA ARG A 109 0.57 -4.45 2.78
C ARG A 109 -0.88 -4.09 2.43
N LYS A 110 -1.82 -5.00 2.70
CA LYS A 110 -3.25 -4.74 2.46
C LYS A 110 -3.79 -3.62 3.34
N LEU A 111 -3.37 -3.54 4.61
CA LEU A 111 -3.72 -2.43 5.50
C LEU A 111 -3.21 -1.09 4.96
N LEU A 112 -1.97 -1.03 4.48
CA LEU A 112 -1.41 0.17 3.88
C LEU A 112 -2.22 0.62 2.65
N VAL A 113 -2.61 -0.32 1.78
CA VAL A 113 -3.49 -0.03 0.63
C VAL A 113 -4.83 0.56 1.10
N VAL A 114 -5.44 0.00 2.15
CA VAL A 114 -6.69 0.54 2.71
C VAL A 114 -6.48 1.97 3.21
N CYS A 115 -5.42 2.24 3.97
CA CYS A 115 -5.12 3.59 4.45
C CYS A 115 -4.89 4.59 3.30
N VAL A 116 -4.26 4.16 2.20
CA VAL A 116 -4.09 4.99 0.99
C VAL A 116 -5.45 5.31 0.37
N LEU A 117 -6.32 4.31 0.19
CA LEU A 117 -7.65 4.50 -0.37
C LEU A 117 -8.50 5.45 0.49
N GLU A 118 -8.47 5.28 1.81
CA GLU A 118 -9.13 6.18 2.77
C GLU A 118 -8.62 7.61 2.62
N THR A 119 -7.30 7.78 2.53
CA THR A 119 -6.66 9.08 2.35
C THR A 119 -7.09 9.75 1.04
N LEU A 120 -7.14 9.00 -0.06
CA LEU A 120 -7.55 9.51 -1.36
C LEU A 120 -9.05 9.87 -1.39
N ALA A 121 -9.88 9.09 -0.70
CA ALA A 121 -11.31 9.38 -0.55
C ALA A 121 -11.55 10.66 0.26
N GLN A 122 -10.80 10.86 1.35
CA GLN A 122 -10.89 12.07 2.18
C GLN A 122 -10.39 13.33 1.46
N ASN A 123 -9.37 13.18 0.60
CA ASN A 123 -8.75 14.29 -0.13
C ASN A 123 -9.31 14.51 -1.55
N GLN A 124 -10.54 14.06 -1.81
CA GLN A 124 -11.25 14.23 -3.10
C GLN A 124 -10.42 13.78 -4.30
N TRP A 125 -10.24 12.46 -4.47
CA TRP A 125 -9.59 11.83 -5.63
C TRP A 125 -9.86 12.55 -6.97
N VAL A 126 -8.87 13.31 -7.47
CA VAL A 126 -9.01 14.14 -8.67
C VAL A 126 -8.57 13.34 -9.90
N THR A 127 -9.47 12.56 -10.50
CA THR A 127 -9.24 12.03 -11.84
C THR A 127 -9.39 13.17 -12.84
N ASN A 128 -8.29 13.70 -13.36
CA ASN A 128 -8.37 14.67 -14.46
C ASN A 128 -8.85 13.92 -15.71
N GLY A 129 -10.16 13.91 -15.92
CA GLY A 129 -10.82 13.25 -17.04
C GLY A 129 -12.32 13.56 -17.05
N ILE A 130 -12.67 14.71 -17.63
CA ILE A 130 -13.97 15.05 -18.24
C ILE A 130 -15.20 14.86 -17.31
N GLY A 131 -15.53 15.93 -16.61
CA GLY A 131 -16.84 16.16 -16.03
C GLY A 131 -16.92 17.62 -15.65
N GLU A 132 -17.50 18.44 -16.53
CA GLU A 132 -17.92 19.80 -16.20
C GLU A 132 -18.70 19.81 -14.86
N PRO A 133 -18.57 20.87 -14.06
CA PRO A 133 -19.31 20.98 -12.83
C PRO A 133 -20.78 21.23 -13.17
N TYR A 134 -21.67 20.26 -12.91
CA TYR A 134 -23.05 20.60 -12.57
C TYR A 134 -23.05 21.22 -11.17
N ALA A 135 -22.51 22.43 -11.08
CA ALA A 135 -22.89 23.39 -10.07
C ALA A 135 -24.32 23.81 -10.40
N VAL A 136 -25.31 23.06 -9.90
CA VAL A 136 -26.63 23.65 -9.63
C VAL A 136 -26.44 24.54 -8.41
N ASN A 137 -25.98 25.77 -8.68
CA ASN A 137 -26.24 26.90 -7.81
C ASN A 137 -27.75 27.17 -7.84
N GLY A 138 -28.34 27.41 -6.67
CA GLY A 138 -29.53 28.26 -6.59
C GLY A 138 -30.70 27.64 -5.84
N ILE A 139 -30.82 28.07 -4.60
CA ILE A 139 -32.07 28.07 -3.84
C ILE A 139 -33.03 29.07 -4.50
N SER A 140 -34.28 28.65 -4.75
CA SER A 140 -35.52 29.41 -4.51
C SER A 140 -36.70 28.45 -4.57
#